data_AF-A0A2S4LC25-F1
#
_entry.id   AF-A0A2S4LC25-F1
#
_cell.length_a   1.000
_cell.length_b   1.000
_cell.length_c   1.000
_cell.angle_alpha   90.00
_cell.angle_beta   90.00
_cell.angle_gamma   90.00
#
_symmetry.space_group_name_H-M   'P 1'
#
loop_
_entity.id
_entity.type
_entity.pdbx_description
1 polymer ?
#
loop_
_entity_poly.entity_id
_entity_poly.type
_entity_poly.pdbx_seq_one_letter_code
_entity_poly.pdbx_strand_id
1 'polypeptide(L)'
;MVNHERRLLTKAAEAVAGRISIKRERDRSWPSDHSRLCALQSGGDVRWIGEQAGPHIGGVFATWQVTEQGLARLERLTTQPITPFDLWAAT
;
A
#
# COMPACT_ATOMS: atom_id res chain seq x y z
N MET A 1 6.88 10.27 -3.12
CA MET A 1 6.08 9.15 -3.66
C MET A 1 6.56 7.80 -3.12
N VAL A 2 7.87 7.50 -3.25
CA VAL A 2 8.54 6.27 -2.78
C VAL A 2 8.21 5.86 -1.32
N ASN A 3 8.19 6.82 -0.38
CA ASN A 3 7.86 6.52 1.03
C ASN A 3 6.45 5.95 1.23
N HIS A 4 5.47 6.38 0.44
CA HIS A 4 4.10 5.88 0.58
C HIS A 4 3.95 4.48 -0.01
N GLU A 5 4.59 4.19 -1.14
CA GLU A 5 4.63 2.86 -1.75
C GLU A 5 5.28 1.86 -0.81
N ARG A 6 6.48 2.17 -0.31
CA ARG A 6 7.17 1.34 0.69
C ARG A 6 6.28 1.08 1.90
N ARG A 7 5.69 2.12 2.49
CA ARG A 7 4.79 1.98 3.65
C ARG A 7 3.58 1.09 3.36
N LEU A 8 2.95 1.21 2.19
CA LEU A 8 1.78 0.41 1.83
C LEU A 8 2.14 -1.06 1.57
N LEU A 9 3.25 -1.31 0.87
CA LEU A 9 3.75 -2.66 0.64
C LEU A 9 4.20 -3.33 1.95
N THR A 10 4.88 -2.60 2.83
CA THR A 10 5.22 -3.09 4.18
C THR A 10 3.96 -3.50 4.95
N LYS A 11 2.95 -2.62 5.01
CA LYS A 11 1.69 -2.93 5.69
C LYS A 11 0.99 -4.18 5.13
N ALA A 12 0.98 -4.33 3.81
CA ALA A 12 0.38 -5.49 3.17
C ALA A 12 1.19 -6.76 3.48
N ALA A 13 2.52 -6.72 3.39
CA ALA A 13 3.41 -7.85 3.66
C ALA A 13 3.37 -8.35 5.11
N GLU A 14 3.25 -7.43 6.08
CA GLU A 14 3.18 -7.76 7.51
C GLU A 14 1.78 -8.23 7.95
N ALA A 15 0.74 -7.95 7.17
CA ALA A 15 -0.62 -8.31 7.51
C ALA A 15 -0.92 -9.79 7.26
N VAL A 16 -1.89 -10.33 8.00
CA VAL A 16 -2.37 -11.70 7.81
C VAL A 16 -2.85 -11.91 6.38
N ALA A 17 -2.39 -13.00 5.75
CA ALA A 17 -2.62 -13.34 4.35
C ALA A 17 -2.05 -12.34 3.32
N GLY A 18 -1.17 -11.41 3.74
CA GLY A 18 -0.58 -10.43 2.84
C GLY A 18 -1.56 -9.34 2.40
N ARG A 19 -2.60 -9.05 3.19
CA ARG A 19 -3.73 -8.21 2.76
C ARG A 19 -3.79 -6.87 3.44
N ILE A 20 -4.06 -5.83 2.66
CA ILE A 20 -4.34 -4.49 3.14
C ILE A 20 -5.76 -4.08 2.77
N SER A 21 -6.48 -3.50 3.73
CA SER A 21 -7.83 -3.00 3.54
C SER A 21 -7.90 -1.51 3.86
N ILE A 22 -8.53 -0.75 2.98
CA ILE A 22 -8.77 0.68 3.14
C ILE A 22 -10.25 0.91 3.39
N LYS A 23 -10.58 1.58 4.49
CA LYS A 23 -11.96 1.95 4.82
C LYS A 23 -12.39 3.13 3.96
N ARG A 24 -13.59 3.06 3.40
CA ARG A 24 -14.25 4.19 2.76
C ARG A 24 -14.68 5.22 3.80
N GLU A 25 -14.55 6.50 3.49
CA GLU A 25 -14.95 7.59 4.37
C GLU A 25 -16.47 7.65 4.55
N ARG A 26 -16.92 8.41 5.56
CA ARG A 26 -18.36 8.55 5.87
C ARG A 26 -19.13 9.23 4.74
N ASP A 27 -18.49 10.15 4.03
CA ASP A 27 -19.02 10.83 2.84
C ASP A 27 -18.95 9.95 1.57
N ARG A 28 -18.56 8.68 1.73
CA ARG A 28 -18.37 7.67 0.67
C ARG A 28 -17.19 7.95 -0.26
N SER A 29 -16.33 8.92 0.06
CA SER A 29 -15.08 9.13 -0.66
C SER A 29 -14.04 8.07 -0.26
N TRP A 30 -13.05 7.88 -1.13
CA TRP A 30 -11.90 7.04 -0.83
C TRP A 30 -10.72 7.91 -0.37
N PRO A 31 -10.00 7.52 0.69
CA PRO A 31 -8.80 8.24 1.09
C PRO A 31 -7.70 8.06 0.05
N SER A 32 -6.70 8.95 0.06
CA SER A 32 -5.63 8.97 -0.95
C SER A 32 -4.89 7.63 -1.10
N ASP A 33 -4.78 6.84 -0.04
CA ASP A 33 -4.16 5.51 -0.08
C ASP A 33 -4.87 4.54 -1.03
N HIS A 34 -6.17 4.69 -1.26
CA HIS A 34 -6.90 3.93 -2.26
C HIS A 34 -6.32 4.17 -3.66
N SER A 35 -6.17 5.44 -4.07
CA SER A 35 -5.60 5.77 -5.39
C SER A 35 -4.18 5.24 -5.57
N ARG A 36 -3.39 5.21 -4.49
CA ARG A 36 -2.03 4.65 -4.50
C ARG A 36 -2.02 3.14 -4.63
N LEU A 37 -2.97 2.45 -4.00
CA LEU A 37 -3.14 1.00 -4.17
C LEU A 37 -3.64 0.65 -5.58
N CYS A 38 -4.49 1.47 -6.19
CA CYS A 38 -4.83 1.33 -7.61
C CYS A 38 -3.58 1.46 -8.50
N ALA A 39 -2.68 2.41 -8.23
CA ALA A 39 -1.44 2.55 -9.00
C ALA A 39 -0.51 1.32 -8.83
N LEU A 40 -0.36 0.82 -7.60
CA LEU A 40 0.40 -0.42 -7.33
C LEU A 40 -0.25 -1.64 -8.00
N GLN A 41 -1.57 -1.70 -8.05
CA GLN A 41 -2.31 -2.75 -8.75
C GLN A 41 -2.04 -2.71 -10.25
N SER A 42 -2.11 -1.54 -10.87
CA SER A 42 -1.78 -1.37 -12.28
C SER A 42 -0.34 -1.77 -12.59
N GLY A 43 0.57 -1.61 -11.62
CA GLY A 43 1.95 -2.06 -11.69
C GLY A 43 2.15 -3.56 -11.45
N GLY A 44 1.14 -4.31 -10.97
CA GLY A 44 1.24 -5.73 -10.63
C GLY A 44 1.77 -6.02 -9.21
N ASP A 45 2.04 -5.00 -8.41
CA ASP A 45 2.62 -5.15 -7.06
C ASP A 45 1.59 -5.62 -6.02
N VAL A 46 0.31 -5.36 -6.28
CA VAL A 46 -0.80 -5.86 -5.48
C VAL A 46 -1.93 -6.37 -6.38
N ARG A 47 -2.69 -7.36 -5.89
CA ARG A 47 -3.88 -7.91 -6.55
C ARG A 47 -5.14 -7.41 -5.86
N TRP A 48 -6.11 -6.95 -6.63
CA TRP A 48 -7.46 -6.64 -6.13
C TRP A 48 -8.15 -7.90 -5.59
N ILE A 49 -8.72 -7.80 -4.38
CA ILE A 49 -9.51 -8.88 -3.77
C ILE A 49 -11.01 -8.56 -3.80
N GLY A 50 -11.38 -7.30 -3.60
CA GLY A 50 -12.78 -6.89 -3.63
C GLY A 50 -13.11 -5.79 -2.63
N GLU A 51 -14.34 -5.28 -2.75
CA GLU A 51 -14.96 -4.47 -1.71
C GLU A 51 -15.77 -5.38 -0.77
N GLN A 52 -15.57 -5.20 0.54
CA GLN A 52 -16.21 -5.99 1.58
C GLN A 52 -16.85 -5.06 2.61
N ALA A 53 -18.06 -5.39 3.06
CA ALA A 53 -18.63 -4.74 4.22
C ALA A 53 -17.78 -5.09 5.45
N GLY A 54 -17.44 -4.10 6.27
CA GLY A 54 -16.70 -4.33 7.50
C GLY A 54 -17.48 -5.21 8.49
N PRO A 55 -16.80 -5.88 9.43
CA PRO A 55 -17.43 -6.76 10.43
C PRO A 55 -18.35 -6.04 11.42
N HIS A 56 -18.32 -4.69 11.45
CA HIS A 56 -19.22 -3.88 12.25
C HIS A 56 -20.04 -2.94 11.36
N ILE A 57 -21.26 -2.60 11.81
CA ILE A 57 -22.17 -1.65 11.13
C ILE A 57 -21.43 -0.33 10.92
N GLY A 58 -20.89 -0.12 9.72
CA GLY A 58 -20.32 1.17 9.33
C GLY A 58 -18.99 1.08 8.59
N GLY A 59 -19.03 0.59 7.36
CA GLY A 59 -17.98 0.86 6.38
C GLY A 59 -17.90 -0.16 5.26
N VAL A 60 -17.62 0.33 4.06
CA VAL A 60 -17.14 -0.50 2.95
C VAL A 60 -15.62 -0.44 2.96
N PHE A 61 -14.96 -1.57 2.77
CA PHE A 61 -13.53 -1.68 2.72
C PHE A 61 -13.11 -2.19 1.35
N ALA A 62 -12.14 -1.54 0.73
CA ALA A 62 -11.48 -2.03 -0.46
C ALA A 62 -10.24 -2.83 -0.04
N THR A 63 -10.09 -4.07 -0.52
CA THR A 63 -9.02 -4.98 -0.09
C THR A 63 -8.12 -5.37 -1.26
N TRP A 64 -6.81 -5.34 -1.02
CA TRP A 64 -5.77 -5.85 -1.91
C TRP A 64 -4.89 -6.86 -1.19
N GLN A 65 -4.23 -7.70 -1.97
CA GLN A 65 -3.22 -8.65 -1.51
C GLN A 65 -1.89 -8.35 -2.19
N VAL A 66 -0.78 -8.30 -1.44
CA VAL A 66 0.56 -8.15 -2.03
C VAL A 66 0.89 -9.36 -2.90
N THR A 67 1.53 -9.12 -4.05
CA THR A 67 2.03 -10.17 -4.95
C THR A 67 3.51 -10.44 -4.67
N GLU A 68 4.05 -11.52 -5.22
CA GLU A 68 5.50 -11.79 -5.20
C GLU A 68 6.30 -10.62 -5.81
N GLN A 69 5.79 -10.02 -6.88
CA GLN A 69 6.39 -8.82 -7.48
C GLN A 69 6.40 -7.63 -6.50
N GLY A 70 5.29 -7.42 -5.78
CA GLY A 70 5.21 -6.37 -4.77
C GLY A 70 6.18 -6.58 -3.62
N LEU A 71 6.42 -7.83 -3.21
CA LEU A 71 7.44 -8.18 -2.22
C LEU A 71 8.86 -7.90 -2.76
N ALA A 72 9.17 -8.33 -3.99
CA ALA A 72 10.47 -8.03 -4.62
C ALA A 72 10.68 -6.52 -4.82
N ARG A 73 9.62 -5.76 -5.10
CA ARG A 73 9.68 -4.29 -5.14
C ARG A 73 9.94 -3.73 -3.76
N LEU A 74 9.28 -4.22 -2.71
CA LEU A 74 9.52 -3.80 -1.34
C LEU A 74 10.98 -4.01 -0.92
N GLU A 75 11.55 -5.18 -1.21
CA GLU A 75 12.97 -5.47 -0.94
C GLU A 75 13.89 -4.43 -1.60
N ARG A 76 13.68 -4.12 -2.88
CA ARG A 76 14.45 -3.07 -3.58
C ARG A 76 14.28 -1.69 -2.97
N LEU A 77 13.10 -1.38 -2.42
CA LEU A 77 12.82 -0.11 -1.75
C LEU A 77 13.44 -0.04 -0.34
N THR A 78 13.66 -1.18 0.32
CA THR A 78 14.30 -1.25 1.64
C THR A 78 15.82 -1.37 1.57
N THR A 79 16.34 -1.96 0.49
CA THR A 79 17.78 -2.17 0.29
C THR A 79 18.48 -0.99 -0.37
N GLN A 80 17.75 0.02 -0.87
CA GLN A 80 18.37 1.25 -1.35
C GLN A 80 19.09 1.95 -0.18
N PRO A 81 20.43 2.05 -0.19
CA PRO A 81 21.15 2.78 0.83
C PRO A 81 20.79 4.27 0.73
N ILE A 82 20.65 4.94 1.88
CA ILE A 82 20.68 6.41 1.91
C ILE A 82 22.00 6.79 1.29
N THR A 83 21.96 7.44 0.12
CA THR A 83 23.20 7.83 -0.54
C THR A 83 23.78 9.02 0.22
N PRO A 84 25.11 9.22 0.23
CA PRO A 84 25.70 10.44 0.79
C PRO A 84 25.11 11.73 0.17
N PHE A 85 24.57 11.63 -1.05
CA PHE A 85 23.85 12.71 -1.73
C PHE A 85 22.48 13.06 -1.11
N ASP A 86 21.91 12.22 -0.26
CA ASP A 86 20.69 12.55 0.48
C ASP A 86 21.00 13.32 1.78
N LEU A 87 22.24 13.24 2.28
CA LEU A 87 22.66 13.84 3.55
C LEU A 87 23.12 15.31 3.41
N TRP A 88 23.63 15.72 2.25
CA TRP A 88 24.07 17.11 1.99
C TRP A 88 22.94 18.07 1.56
N ALA A 89 21.78 17.55 1.15
CA ALA A 89 20.66 18.36 0.64
C ALA A 89 19.71 18.86 1.75
N ALA A 90 20.02 18.57 3.03
CA ALA A 90 19.19 18.90 4.19
C ALA A 90 19.80 20.00 5.10
N THR A 91 20.86 20.68 4.65
CA THR A 91 21.47 21.86 5.29
C THR A 91 21.24 23.10 4.45
#